data_AF-X1UWS6-F1
#
_entry.id   AF-X1UWS6-F1
#
_cell.length_a   1.000
_cell.length_b   1.000
_cell.length_c   1.000
_cell.angle_alpha   90.00
_cell.angle_beta   90.00
_cell.angle_gamma   90.00
#
_symmetry.space_group_name_H-M   'P 1'
#
loop_
_entity.id
_entity.type
_entity.pdbx_description
1 polymer ?
#
loop_
_entity_poly.entity_id
_entity_poly.type
_entity_poly.pdbx_seq_one_letter_code
_entity_poly.pdbx_strand_id
1 'polypeptide(L)' 'LRNLILTGGDVALGVCKALDISNLTILDELLPGIPLSITRYKSDPLNIMTKAGGFGQADTLYKLMARFKNYEE' A
#
# COMPACT_ATOMS: atom_id res chain seq x y z
N LEU A 1 7.18 -6.43 -10.29
CA LEU A 1 6.15 -5.73 -9.49
C LEU A 1 6.88 -4.91 -8.45
N ARG A 2 6.63 -3.61 -8.28
CA ARG A 2 7.41 -2.78 -7.33
C ARG A 2 6.55 -2.00 -6.35
N ASN A 3 5.34 -1.59 -6.76
CA ASN A 3 4.41 -0.83 -5.92
C ASN A 3 2.98 -1.33 -6.14
N LEU A 4 2.22 -1.45 -5.06
CA LEU A 4 0.79 -1.80 -5.06
C LEU A 4 0.00 -0.77 -4.26
N ILE A 5 -1.18 -0.41 -4.76
CA ILE A 5 -2.22 0.28 -4.00
C ILE A 5 -3.40 -0.68 -3.88
N LEU A 6 -3.77 -1.04 -2.66
CA LEU A 6 -4.84 -1.99 -2.36
C LEU A 6 -5.95 -1.27 -1.60
N THR A 7 -7.20 -1.42 -2.06
CA THR A 7 -8.35 -0.83 -1.36
C THR A 7 -9.38 -1.89 -0.98
N GLY A 8 -9.84 -1.81 0.27
CA GLY A 8 -10.64 -2.85 0.91
C GLY A 8 -9.77 -3.86 1.65
N GLY A 9 -10.19 -4.23 2.86
CA GLY A 9 -9.45 -5.18 3.70
C GLY A 9 -9.37 -6.58 3.07
N ASP A 10 -10.48 -7.07 2.52
CA ASP A 10 -10.53 -8.39 1.89
C ASP A 10 -9.63 -8.49 0.66
N VAL A 11 -9.59 -7.42 -0.16
CA VAL A 11 -8.69 -7.34 -1.31
C VAL A 11 -7.24 -7.32 -0.85
N ALA A 12 -6.91 -6.50 0.16
CA ALA A 12 -5.54 -6.42 0.69
C ALA A 12 -5.08 -7.79 1.22
N LEU A 13 -5.91 -8.45 2.04
CA LEU A 13 -5.62 -9.76 2.60
C LEU A 13 -5.53 -10.84 1.52
N GLY A 14 -6.44 -10.84 0.54
CA GLY A 14 -6.45 -11.79 -0.57
C GLY A 14 -5.20 -11.68 -1.44
N VAL A 15 -4.77 -10.46 -1.76
CA VAL A 15 -3.53 -10.21 -2.50
C VAL A 15 -2.31 -10.67 -1.70
N CYS A 16 -2.22 -10.32 -0.41
CA CYS A 16 -1.12 -10.79 0.43
C CYS A 16 -1.04 -12.33 0.47
N LYS A 17 -2.17 -13.03 0.63
CA LYS A 17 -2.24 -14.49 0.57
C LYS A 17 -1.79 -15.06 -0.78
N ALA A 18 -2.26 -14.47 -1.89
CA ALA A 18 -1.90 -14.93 -3.24
C ALA A 18 -0.41 -14.71 -3.57
N LEU A 19 0.25 -13.75 -2.92
CA LEU A 19 1.66 -13.44 -3.08
C LEU A 19 2.56 -14.08 -2.00
N ASP A 20 2.00 -14.90 -1.10
CA ASP A 20 2.68 -15.49 0.06
C ASP A 20 3.36 -14.45 0.99
N ILE A 21 2.68 -13.31 1.17
CA ILE A 21 3.13 -12.23 2.04
C ILE A 21 2.46 -12.40 3.41
N SER A 22 3.26 -12.70 4.43
CA SER A 22 2.80 -12.90 5.81
C SER A 22 3.06 -11.69 6.72
N ASN A 23 3.92 -10.76 6.30
CA ASN A 23 4.30 -9.59 7.07
C ASN A 23 4.50 -8.37 6.17
N LEU A 24 4.17 -7.21 6.74
CA LEU A 24 4.39 -5.89 6.17
C LEU A 24 5.09 -5.05 7.23
N THR A 25 6.16 -4.35 6.84
CA THR A 25 6.78 -3.34 7.69
C THR A 25 6.19 -1.99 7.31
N ILE A 26 5.56 -1.30 8.26
CA ILE A 26 5.05 0.06 8.04
C ILE A 26 6.25 1.02 7.98
N LEU A 27 6.30 1.82 6.92
CA LEU A 27 7.33 2.85 6.72
C LEU A 27 6.82 4.24 7.12
N ASP A 28 5.62 4.59 6.67
CA ASP A 28 5.05 5.93 6.88
C ASP A 28 3.52 5.91 6.70
N GLU A 29 2.88 7.05 6.94
CA GLU A 29 1.49 7.35 6.62
C GLU A 29 1.43 8.43 5.52
N LEU A 30 1.22 8.01 4.27
CA LEU A 30 1.26 8.93 3.13
C LEU A 30 0.09 9.91 3.13
N LEU A 31 -1.06 9.48 3.63
CA LEU A 31 -2.25 10.27 3.87
C LEU A 31 -2.92 9.78 5.16
N PRO A 32 -3.67 10.62 5.90
CA PRO A 32 -4.34 10.18 7.13
C PRO A 32 -5.15 8.90 6.93
N GLY A 33 -4.86 7.86 7.69
CA GLY A 33 -5.46 6.53 7.63
C GLY A 33 -4.99 5.63 6.48
N ILE A 34 -3.93 6.00 5.74
CA ILE A 34 -3.41 5.25 4.58
C ILE A 34 -1.90 5.01 4.76
N PRO A 35 -1.51 3.85 5.33
CA PRO A 35 -0.11 3.51 5.53
C PRO A 35 0.58 3.16 4.21
N LEU A 36 1.86 3.50 4.13
CA LEU A 36 2.85 2.89 3.25
C LEU A 36 3.58 1.79 4.02
N SER A 37 3.64 0.61 3.44
CA SER A 37 4.39 -0.51 3.97
C SER A 37 5.30 -1.12 2.92
N ILE A 38 6.30 -1.86 3.37
CA ILE A 38 7.23 -2.60 2.52
C ILE A 38 7.30 -4.07 2.94
N THR A 39 7.55 -4.93 1.95
CA THR A 39 7.85 -6.36 2.14
C THR A 39 8.83 -6.82 1.06
N ARG A 40 9.24 -8.10 1.11
CA ARG A 40 10.04 -8.72 0.04
C ARG A 40 9.17 -9.68 -0.76
N TYR A 41 9.12 -9.48 -2.07
CA TYR A 41 8.49 -10.41 -3.02
C TYR A 41 9.54 -10.90 -4.02
N LYS A 42 9.81 -12.21 -4.02
CA LYS A 42 10.86 -12.83 -4.86
C LYS A 42 12.22 -12.12 -4.74
N SER A 43 12.61 -11.78 -3.50
CA SER A 43 13.83 -11.04 -3.14
C SER A 43 13.84 -9.54 -3.48
N ASP A 44 12.89 -9.05 -4.27
CA ASP A 44 12.74 -7.61 -4.58
C ASP A 44 11.89 -6.89 -3.51
N PRO A 45 12.20 -5.62 -3.19
CA PRO A 45 11.34 -4.80 -2.35
C PRO A 45 10.00 -4.53 -3.06
N LEU A 46 8.92 -4.61 -2.29
CA LEU A 46 7.57 -4.33 -2.75
C LEU A 46 6.89 -3.35 -1.79
N ASN A 47 6.58 -2.16 -2.30
CA ASN A 47 5.78 -1.18 -1.59
C ASN A 47 4.30 -1.53 -1.69
N ILE A 48 3.59 -1.45 -0.57
CA ILE A 48 2.16 -1.73 -0.47
C ILE A 48 1.51 -0.59 0.31
N MET A 49 0.62 0.13 -0.37
CA MET A 49 -0.25 1.14 0.25
C MET A 49 -1.64 0.54 0.42
N THR A 50 -2.19 0.58 1.63
CA THR A 50 -3.52 0.02 1.91
C THR A 50 -4.50 1.11 2.30
N LYS A 51 -5.73 1.04 1.76
CA LYS A 51 -6.82 1.95 2.09
C LYS A 51 -8.08 1.18 2.44
N ALA A 52 -8.69 1.45 3.58
CA ALA A 52 -9.98 0.85 3.93
C ALA A 52 -11.04 1.12 2.83
N GLY A 53 -12.00 0.20 2.70
CA GLY A 53 -13.13 0.36 1.78
C GLY A 53 -13.97 1.59 2.18
N GLY A 54 -14.42 2.38 1.22
CA GLY A 54 -15.20 3.60 1.48
C GLY A 54 -14.45 4.76 2.18
N PHE A 55 -13.19 4.56 2.59
CA PHE A 55 -12.41 5.59 3.27
C PHE A 55 -11.73 6.56 2.29
N GLY A 56 -11.59 7.83 2.68
CA GLY A 56 -11.01 8.90 1.87
C GLY A 56 -12.03 9.68 1.03
N GLN A 57 -11.53 10.63 0.25
CA GLN A 57 -12.29 11.44 -0.68
C GLN A 57 -12.13 10.92 -2.12
N ALA A 58 -12.91 11.45 -3.06
CA ALA A 58 -12.87 11.06 -4.47
C ALA A 58 -11.46 11.18 -5.10
N ASP A 59 -10.62 12.07 -4.58
CA ASP A 59 -9.26 12.33 -5.07
C ASP A 59 -8.15 11.61 -4.28
N THR A 60 -8.50 10.75 -3.31
CA THR A 60 -7.53 10.11 -2.42
C THR A 60 -6.47 9.30 -3.16
N LEU A 61 -6.85 8.51 -4.17
CA LEU A 61 -5.88 7.72 -4.94
C LEU A 61 -4.91 8.61 -5.74
N TYR A 62 -5.40 9.71 -6.30
CA TYR A 62 -4.57 10.68 -7.00
C TYR A 62 -3.56 11.33 -6.05
N LYS A 63 -4.02 11.81 -4.89
CA LYS A 63 -3.16 12.38 -3.84
C LYS A 63 -2.12 11.38 -3.36
N LEU A 64 -2.52 10.11 -3.19
CA LEU A 64 -1.63 9.04 -2.76
C LEU A 64 -0.51 8.79 -3.77
N MET A 65 -0.85 8.70 -5.07
CA MET A 65 0.13 8.54 -6.14
C MET A 65 1.08 9.75 -6.21
N ALA A 66 0.56 10.97 -6.10
CA ALA A 66 1.36 12.18 -6.12
C ALA A 66 2.30 12.26 -4.91
N ARG A 67 1.83 11.88 -3.71
CA ARG A 67 2.64 11.82 -2.49
C ARG A 67 3.74 10.76 -2.63
N PHE A 68 3.39 9.55 -3.05
CA PHE A 68 4.33 8.44 -3.21
C PHE A 68 5.42 8.73 -4.26
N LYS A 69 5.08 9.43 -5.35
CA LYS A 69 6.07 9.81 -6.37
C LYS A 69 7.20 10.70 -5.81
N ASN A 70 6.88 11.49 -4.80
CA ASN A 70 7.83 12.39 -4.14
C ASN A 70 8.31 11.81 -2.79
N TYR A 71 8.06 10.53 -2.53
CA TYR A 71 8.52 9.87 -1.32
C TYR A 71 10.00 9.50 -1.49
N GLU A 72 10.85 10.11 -0.68
CA GLU A 72 12.25 9.73 -0.49
C GLU A 72 12.34 9.03 0.87
N GLU A 73 12.95 7.85 0.91
CA GLU A 73 13.25 7.11 2.16
C GLU A 73 14.29 7.83 3.02
#